data_AF-A0A938M657-F1
#
_entry.id   AF-A0A938M657-F1
#
_cell.length_a   1.000
_cell.length_b   1.000
_cell.length_c   1.000
_cell.angle_alpha   90.00
_cell.angle_beta   90.00
_cell.angle_gamma   90.00
#
_symmetry.space_group_name_H-M   'P 1'
#
loop_
_entity.id
_entity.type
_entity.pdbx_description
1 polymer ?
#
loop_
_entity_poly.entity_id
_entity_poly.type
_entity_poly.pdbx_seq_one_letter_code
_entity_poly.pdbx_strand_id
1 'polypeptide(L)'
;MADVYLVCEGPADGLDSRALDAVVAQILRVPVIVSPAGGDSSLASVASWLEERSRRTRKDGTLGPPSDRAFSIEDRDYRPRAEADASWHTKGNKRLMWRRHEIENYLLEPRVVQRAFDSLRRTVTFPWARKLPTEEQAVAELLADLAQPMVEDHAGRLLHWELRRAKGDAGVTDLPLPSPSTAPGAKYPSRDQWIEALERELDRLRRDCLAVAHLKTFDAHNVRARYDELLAGIRQPEFIQSLQFLSDMGGHELLSALVAHLRTLGATQLSEEDLEDELVHALVSEYRPGLYQPDDFAELAQRLTLAAGSQG
;
A
#
# COMPACT_ATOMS: atom_id res chain seq x y z
N MET A 1 -17.70 23.29 15.48
CA MET A 1 -17.51 22.08 14.65
C MET A 1 -16.66 21.11 15.44
N ALA A 2 -17.01 19.83 15.46
CA ALA A 2 -16.22 18.82 16.17
C ALA A 2 -15.14 18.26 15.23
N ASP A 3 -13.91 18.13 15.72
CA ASP A 3 -12.80 17.59 14.93
C ASP A 3 -13.01 16.08 14.68
N VAL A 4 -12.93 15.68 13.41
CA VAL A 4 -12.87 14.26 12.98
C VAL A 4 -11.40 13.89 12.80
N TYR A 5 -11.02 12.68 13.21
CA TYR A 5 -9.66 12.17 13.04
C TYR A 5 -9.60 11.17 11.89
N LEU A 6 -8.58 11.28 11.04
CA LEU A 6 -8.21 10.26 10.07
C LEU A 6 -6.86 9.68 10.48
N VAL A 7 -6.86 8.44 10.92
CA VAL A 7 -5.69 7.71 11.35
C VAL A 7 -5.12 6.93 10.17
N CYS A 8 -3.83 7.08 9.89
CA CYS A 8 -3.13 6.34 8.84
C CYS A 8 -1.93 5.59 9.41
N GLU A 9 -1.39 4.67 8.63
CA GLU A 9 -0.21 3.90 8.99
C GLU A 9 1.06 4.76 8.86
N GLY A 10 2.18 4.24 9.37
CA GLY A 10 3.48 4.92 9.26
C GLY A 10 3.73 6.08 10.25
N PRO A 11 4.88 6.78 10.07
CA PRO A 11 5.33 7.86 10.94
C PRO A 11 4.63 9.19 10.65
N ALA A 12 4.84 10.20 11.52
CA ALA A 12 4.18 11.49 11.42
C ALA A 12 4.43 12.28 10.15
N ASP A 13 5.66 12.23 9.66
CA ASP A 13 6.08 12.86 8.41
C ASP A 13 6.14 11.83 7.26
N GLY A 14 5.47 10.69 7.42
CA GLY A 14 5.40 9.63 6.42
C GLY A 14 4.66 10.03 5.15
N LEU A 15 4.73 9.19 4.12
CA LEU A 15 4.06 9.43 2.84
C LEU A 15 2.54 9.47 2.99
N ASP A 16 1.98 8.54 3.76
CA ASP A 16 0.55 8.46 4.11
C ASP A 16 -0.02 9.77 4.60
N SER A 17 0.60 10.33 5.64
CA SER A 17 0.12 11.55 6.28
C SER A 17 0.19 12.73 5.32
N ARG A 18 1.32 12.88 4.59
CA ARG A 18 1.51 13.95 3.60
C ARG A 18 0.49 13.88 2.47
N ALA A 19 0.28 12.72 1.86
CA ALA A 19 -0.66 12.56 0.75
C ALA A 19 -2.13 12.71 1.19
N LEU A 20 -2.50 12.16 2.36
CA LEU A 20 -3.84 12.33 2.92
C LEU A 20 -4.13 13.78 3.30
N ASP A 21 -3.19 14.48 3.94
CA ASP A 21 -3.33 15.89 4.26
C ASP A 21 -3.50 16.73 2.99
N ALA A 22 -2.60 16.52 2.01
CA ALA A 22 -2.63 17.22 0.73
C ALA A 22 -3.95 17.04 -0.02
N VAL A 23 -4.47 15.81 -0.14
CA VAL A 23 -5.68 15.55 -0.91
C VAL A 23 -6.95 15.76 -0.10
N VAL A 24 -7.09 15.10 1.06
CA VAL A 24 -8.34 15.08 1.82
C VAL A 24 -8.56 16.38 2.58
N ALA A 25 -7.55 16.84 3.32
CA ALA A 25 -7.69 18.04 4.14
C ALA A 25 -7.61 19.31 3.29
N GLN A 26 -6.64 19.42 2.38
CA GLN A 26 -6.39 20.66 1.64
C GLN A 26 -7.23 20.77 0.35
N ILE A 27 -7.17 19.78 -0.56
CA ILE A 27 -7.89 19.86 -1.86
C ILE A 27 -9.39 19.64 -1.69
N LEU A 28 -9.78 18.57 -1.00
CA LEU A 28 -11.19 18.23 -0.75
C LEU A 28 -11.81 19.02 0.40
N ARG A 29 -10.99 19.81 1.12
CA ARG A 29 -11.41 20.76 2.17
C ARG A 29 -12.21 20.10 3.29
N VAL A 30 -11.86 18.87 3.64
CA VAL A 30 -12.49 18.17 4.75
C VAL A 30 -11.86 18.68 6.05
N PRO A 31 -12.67 19.14 7.04
CA PRO A 31 -12.16 19.56 8.34
C PRO A 31 -11.79 18.33 9.19
N VAL A 32 -10.62 17.74 8.88
CA VAL A 32 -10.10 16.52 9.51
C VAL A 32 -8.71 16.77 10.08
N ILE A 33 -8.37 16.04 11.14
CA ILE A 33 -7.01 15.94 11.67
C ILE A 33 -6.43 14.62 11.19
N VAL A 34 -5.49 14.67 10.24
CA VAL A 34 -4.70 13.50 9.83
C VAL A 34 -3.73 13.15 10.95
N SER A 35 -3.71 11.90 11.38
CA SER A 35 -2.91 11.44 12.51
C SER A 35 -2.17 10.14 12.17
N PRO A 36 -0.84 10.12 12.23
CA PRO A 36 -0.09 8.87 12.10
C PRO A 36 -0.37 7.96 13.30
N ALA A 37 -0.47 6.65 13.06
CA ALA A 37 -0.51 5.66 14.13
C ALA A 37 0.89 5.40 14.74
N GLY A 38 1.96 5.55 13.95
CA GLY A 38 3.35 5.29 14.34
C GLY A 38 3.73 3.80 14.38
N GLY A 39 5.01 3.49 14.17
CA GLY A 39 5.57 2.14 14.28
C GLY A 39 5.54 1.30 13.01
N ASP A 40 6.41 0.28 12.95
CA ASP A 40 6.69 -0.57 11.77
C ASP A 40 5.61 -1.64 11.49
N SER A 41 4.46 -1.61 12.19
CA SER A 41 3.42 -2.66 12.09
C SER A 41 1.99 -2.08 12.08
N SER A 42 1.51 -1.91 10.85
CA SER A 42 0.22 -1.44 10.32
C SER A 42 -1.02 -1.57 11.24
N LEU A 43 -1.37 -2.78 11.68
CA LEU A 43 -2.68 -3.01 12.32
C LEU A 43 -2.72 -2.80 13.85
N ALA A 44 -1.62 -3.12 14.55
CA ALA A 44 -1.58 -3.04 16.01
C ALA A 44 -1.39 -1.61 16.49
N SER A 45 -0.69 -0.78 15.71
CA SER A 45 -0.44 0.63 16.03
C SER A 45 -1.71 1.48 15.92
N VAL A 46 -2.51 1.32 14.86
CA VAL A 46 -3.78 2.05 14.69
C VAL A 46 -4.78 1.69 15.79
N ALA A 47 -4.94 0.40 16.09
CA ALA A 47 -5.82 -0.07 17.15
C ALA A 47 -5.32 0.41 18.54
N SER A 48 -4.02 0.31 18.80
CA SER A 48 -3.41 0.81 20.04
C SER A 48 -3.51 2.32 20.16
N TRP A 49 -3.40 3.07 19.06
CA TRP A 49 -3.55 4.53 19.02
C TRP A 49 -4.97 4.94 19.41
N LEU A 50 -5.97 4.29 18.81
CA LEU A 50 -7.38 4.50 19.13
C LEU A 50 -7.66 4.15 20.60
N GLU A 51 -7.11 3.05 21.10
CA GLU A 51 -7.29 2.58 22.46
C GLU A 51 -6.55 3.47 23.50
N GLU A 52 -5.30 3.83 23.28
CA GLU A 52 -4.51 4.66 24.20
C GLU A 52 -5.12 6.06 24.35
N ARG A 53 -5.56 6.69 23.26
CA ARG A 53 -6.20 8.01 23.33
C ARG A 53 -7.62 7.97 23.90
N SER A 54 -8.34 6.86 23.77
CA SER A 54 -9.62 6.66 24.45
C SER A 54 -9.48 6.57 25.98
N ARG A 55 -8.28 6.20 26.49
CA ARG A 55 -7.98 6.06 27.92
C ARG A 55 -7.44 7.33 28.59
N ARG A 56 -7.01 8.36 27.84
CA ARG A 56 -6.48 9.61 28.42
C ARG A 56 -7.61 10.61 28.71
N THR A 57 -7.95 10.77 29.98
CA THR A 57 -8.83 11.83 30.48
C THR A 57 -8.20 13.21 30.23
N ARG A 58 -8.98 14.16 29.71
CA ARG A 58 -8.53 15.56 29.59
C ARG A 58 -8.41 16.20 30.98
N LYS A 59 -7.59 17.25 31.10
CA LYS A 59 -7.40 18.03 32.36
C LYS A 59 -8.71 18.65 32.90
N ASP A 60 -9.77 18.68 32.11
CA ASP A 60 -11.10 19.21 32.45
C ASP A 60 -12.10 18.13 32.92
N GLY A 61 -11.68 16.85 33.03
CA GLY A 61 -12.54 15.75 33.48
C GLY A 61 -13.46 15.16 32.41
N THR A 62 -13.36 15.59 31.15
CA THR A 62 -14.10 14.97 30.03
C THR A 62 -13.34 13.74 29.47
N LEU A 63 -14.08 12.67 29.16
CA LEU A 63 -13.56 11.45 28.51
C LEU A 63 -13.03 11.80 27.10
N GLY A 64 -11.91 11.19 26.70
CA GLY A 64 -11.01 11.55 25.58
C GLY A 64 -11.63 11.68 24.17
N PRO A 65 -10.82 11.96 23.11
CA PRO A 65 -11.38 12.08 21.77
C PRO A 65 -12.03 10.76 21.36
N PRO A 66 -13.19 10.79 20.70
CA PRO A 66 -14.13 9.67 20.70
C PRO A 66 -13.68 8.66 19.65
N SER A 67 -13.64 7.37 19.97
CA SER A 67 -13.74 6.29 18.97
C SER A 67 -14.94 6.51 18.03
N ASP A 68 -15.92 7.32 18.45
CA ASP A 68 -17.03 7.78 17.64
C ASP A 68 -16.64 8.72 16.47
N ARG A 69 -15.46 9.35 16.50
CA ARG A 69 -15.02 10.39 15.53
C ARG A 69 -13.70 10.10 14.85
N ALA A 70 -13.14 8.90 15.00
CA ALA A 70 -11.91 8.49 14.32
C ALA A 70 -12.23 7.47 13.23
N PHE A 71 -11.71 7.72 12.03
CA PHE A 71 -11.62 6.75 10.96
C PHE A 71 -10.16 6.31 10.86
N SER A 72 -9.93 5.06 10.48
CA SER A 72 -8.61 4.59 10.08
C SER A 72 -8.63 4.17 8.63
N ILE A 73 -7.51 4.37 7.95
CA ILE A 73 -7.24 3.77 6.65
C ILE A 73 -5.91 3.02 6.69
N GLU A 74 -5.90 1.83 6.14
CA GLU A 74 -4.78 0.88 6.17
C GLU A 74 -4.48 0.34 4.77
N ASP A 75 -3.22 -0.05 4.55
CA ASP A 75 -2.77 -0.67 3.31
C ASP A 75 -3.50 -1.98 3.06
N ARG A 76 -3.71 -2.34 1.79
CA ARG A 76 -4.35 -3.61 1.50
C ARG A 76 -3.45 -4.79 1.84
N ASP A 77 -2.13 -4.66 1.80
CA ASP A 77 -1.19 -5.69 2.25
C ASP A 77 -1.51 -7.08 1.66
N TYR A 78 -1.61 -7.18 0.34
CA TYR A 78 -1.96 -8.42 -0.39
C TYR A 78 -3.38 -8.97 -0.12
N ARG A 79 -4.21 -8.29 0.68
CA ARG A 79 -5.62 -8.66 0.89
C ARG A 79 -6.42 -8.64 -0.43
N PRO A 80 -7.40 -9.54 -0.60
CA PRO A 80 -8.26 -9.53 -1.77
C PRO A 80 -8.98 -8.20 -1.92
N ARG A 81 -9.10 -7.70 -3.15
CA ARG A 81 -9.81 -6.45 -3.45
C ARG A 81 -11.25 -6.45 -2.92
N ALA A 82 -11.93 -7.58 -2.98
CA ALA A 82 -13.28 -7.74 -2.44
C ALA A 82 -13.35 -7.46 -0.93
N GLU A 83 -12.28 -7.73 -0.17
CA GLU A 83 -12.20 -7.42 1.26
C GLU A 83 -12.03 -5.92 1.48
N ALA A 84 -11.17 -5.27 0.68
CA ALA A 84 -11.04 -3.82 0.67
C ALA A 84 -12.39 -3.16 0.34
N ASP A 85 -13.03 -3.55 -0.76
CA ASP A 85 -14.35 -3.04 -1.18
C ASP A 85 -15.43 -3.24 -0.10
N ALA A 86 -15.45 -4.40 0.56
CA ALA A 86 -16.37 -4.65 1.67
C ALA A 86 -16.13 -3.70 2.85
N SER A 87 -14.88 -3.33 3.14
CA SER A 87 -14.55 -2.35 4.19
C SER A 87 -15.21 -1.00 3.93
N TRP A 88 -15.29 -0.58 2.67
CA TRP A 88 -16.02 0.61 2.27
C TRP A 88 -17.53 0.39 2.42
N HIS A 89 -18.12 -0.64 1.83
CA HIS A 89 -19.59 -0.74 1.80
C HIS A 89 -20.27 -1.17 3.11
N THR A 90 -19.51 -1.57 4.12
CA THR A 90 -20.07 -1.94 5.44
C THR A 90 -20.55 -0.72 6.22
N LYS A 91 -21.86 -0.67 6.51
CA LYS A 91 -22.48 0.45 7.23
C LYS A 91 -21.87 0.65 8.61
N GLY A 92 -21.45 1.87 8.91
CA GLY A 92 -20.87 2.24 10.20
C GLY A 92 -19.43 1.78 10.41
N ASN A 93 -18.82 1.12 9.40
CA ASN A 93 -17.41 0.79 9.46
C ASN A 93 -16.56 2.05 9.38
N LYS A 94 -15.56 2.13 10.26
CA LYS A 94 -14.61 3.23 10.37
C LYS A 94 -13.18 2.80 10.07
N ARG A 95 -12.96 1.50 9.90
CA ARG A 95 -11.67 0.91 9.52
C ARG A 95 -11.71 0.58 8.05
N LEU A 96 -11.18 1.48 7.25
CA LEU A 96 -11.18 1.42 5.80
C LEU A 96 -9.86 0.83 5.33
N MET A 97 -9.86 0.21 4.17
CA MET A 97 -8.66 -0.36 3.56
C MET A 97 -8.54 0.20 2.15
N TRP A 98 -7.34 0.61 1.77
CA TRP A 98 -7.10 1.05 0.39
C TRP A 98 -7.52 -0.05 -0.60
N ARG A 99 -8.14 0.35 -1.72
CA ARG A 99 -8.47 -0.59 -2.80
C ARG A 99 -7.26 -0.89 -3.69
N ARG A 100 -6.30 0.04 -3.76
CA ARG A 100 -4.94 -0.22 -4.24
C ARG A 100 -4.11 -0.89 -3.13
N HIS A 101 -2.89 -1.33 -3.44
CA HIS A 101 -2.09 -2.11 -2.50
C HIS A 101 -1.71 -1.27 -1.28
N GLU A 102 -1.30 -0.03 -1.51
CA GLU A 102 -0.88 0.96 -0.53
C GLU A 102 -1.01 2.37 -1.13
N ILE A 103 -0.64 3.41 -0.38
CA ILE A 103 -0.83 4.79 -0.82
C ILE A 103 0.11 5.20 -1.97
N GLU A 104 1.32 4.65 -2.01
CA GLU A 104 2.34 4.84 -3.04
C GLU A 104 1.76 4.56 -4.43
N ASN A 105 0.88 3.56 -4.53
CA ASN A 105 0.23 3.21 -5.78
C ASN A 105 -0.62 4.34 -6.38
N TYR A 106 -1.17 5.24 -5.56
CA TYR A 106 -1.87 6.43 -6.07
C TYR A 106 -0.89 7.44 -6.64
N LEU A 107 0.28 7.59 -6.01
CA LEU A 107 1.35 8.48 -6.45
C LEU A 107 2.03 7.97 -7.73
N LEU A 108 2.03 6.66 -7.96
CA LEU A 108 2.58 6.01 -9.14
C LEU A 108 1.63 5.97 -10.35
N GLU A 109 0.50 6.68 -10.31
CA GLU A 109 -0.34 6.88 -11.49
C GLU A 109 0.47 7.58 -12.61
N PRO A 110 0.46 7.09 -13.87
CA PRO A 110 1.36 7.62 -14.90
C PRO A 110 1.28 9.12 -15.12
N ARG A 111 0.08 9.71 -14.99
CA ARG A 111 -0.10 11.16 -15.07
C ARG A 111 0.58 11.92 -13.93
N VAL A 112 0.51 11.39 -12.70
CA VAL A 112 1.17 11.98 -11.52
C VAL A 112 2.68 11.90 -11.67
N VAL A 113 3.21 10.73 -12.05
CA VAL A 113 4.65 10.54 -12.28
C VAL A 113 5.16 11.41 -13.43
N GLN A 114 4.42 11.50 -14.55
CA GLN A 114 4.77 12.40 -15.66
C GLN A 114 4.86 13.86 -15.19
N ARG A 115 3.91 14.29 -14.35
CA ARG A 115 3.92 15.65 -13.80
C ARG A 115 5.11 15.90 -12.87
N ALA A 116 5.49 14.92 -12.05
CA ALA A 116 6.70 14.99 -11.23
C ALA A 116 7.97 15.07 -12.12
N PHE A 117 8.03 14.28 -13.19
CA PHE A 117 9.13 14.37 -14.16
C PHE A 117 9.23 15.72 -14.86
N ASP A 118 8.09 16.34 -15.18
CA ASP A 118 8.03 17.71 -15.71
C ASP A 118 8.58 18.73 -14.72
N SER A 119 8.29 18.58 -13.43
CA SER A 119 8.84 19.42 -12.35
C SER A 119 10.37 19.29 -12.29
N LEU A 120 10.87 18.06 -12.18
CA LEU A 120 12.30 17.74 -12.12
C LEU A 120 13.07 18.26 -13.35
N ARG A 121 12.47 18.20 -14.55
CA ARG A 121 13.06 18.75 -15.78
C ARG A 121 13.25 20.27 -15.77
N ARG A 122 12.34 21.00 -15.11
CA ARG A 122 12.40 22.46 -15.03
C ARG A 122 13.50 22.93 -14.07
N THR A 123 13.95 22.05 -13.19
CA THR A 123 15.07 22.32 -12.29
C THR A 123 16.41 22.24 -13.06
N VAL A 124 16.98 23.42 -13.34
CA VAL A 124 18.12 23.65 -14.26
C VAL A 124 19.38 22.84 -13.92
N THR A 125 19.47 22.31 -12.70
CA THR A 125 20.65 21.61 -12.16
C THR A 125 20.76 20.13 -12.54
N PHE A 126 19.78 19.54 -13.23
CA PHE A 126 19.72 18.08 -13.45
C PHE A 126 19.80 17.68 -14.93
N PRO A 127 21.00 17.53 -15.52
CA PRO A 127 21.16 17.04 -16.90
C PRO A 127 20.49 15.69 -17.16
N TRP A 128 20.43 14.82 -16.14
CA TRP A 128 19.78 13.51 -16.24
C TRP A 128 18.26 13.61 -16.41
N ALA A 129 17.62 14.67 -15.89
CA ALA A 129 16.16 14.85 -15.95
C ALA A 129 15.66 15.00 -17.40
N ARG A 130 16.51 15.45 -18.32
CA ARG A 130 16.20 15.52 -19.76
C ARG A 130 15.95 14.15 -20.41
N LYS A 131 16.38 13.06 -19.76
CA LYS A 131 16.18 11.68 -20.23
C LYS A 131 14.85 11.09 -19.76
N LEU A 132 14.12 11.78 -18.87
CA LEU A 132 12.84 11.31 -18.35
C LEU A 132 11.79 11.28 -19.45
N PRO A 133 10.87 10.30 -19.45
CA PRO A 133 9.71 10.29 -20.33
C PRO A 133 8.90 11.60 -20.24
N THR A 134 8.44 12.11 -21.37
CA THR A 134 7.62 13.35 -21.45
C THR A 134 6.12 13.08 -21.58
N GLU A 135 5.74 11.85 -21.91
CA GLU A 135 4.37 11.47 -22.22
C GLU A 135 3.86 10.46 -21.19
N GLU A 136 2.59 10.58 -20.82
CA GLU A 136 1.90 9.68 -19.87
C GLU A 136 2.06 8.19 -20.27
N GLN A 137 1.93 7.89 -21.56
CA GLN A 137 2.09 6.53 -22.09
C GLN A 137 3.51 5.98 -21.91
N ALA A 138 4.54 6.80 -22.16
CA ALA A 138 5.93 6.38 -21.98
C ALA A 138 6.29 6.19 -20.49
N VAL A 139 5.62 6.92 -19.58
CA VAL A 139 5.73 6.68 -18.14
C VAL A 139 5.05 5.37 -17.76
N ALA A 140 3.87 5.09 -18.31
CA ALA A 140 3.17 3.82 -18.09
C ALA A 140 4.02 2.61 -18.54
N GLU A 141 4.67 2.71 -19.70
CA GLU A 141 5.63 1.71 -20.20
C GLU A 141 6.83 1.54 -19.28
N LEU A 142 7.42 2.64 -18.80
CA LEU A 142 8.51 2.59 -17.81
C LEU A 142 8.07 1.86 -16.53
N LEU A 143 6.89 2.17 -15.98
CA LEU A 143 6.39 1.52 -14.77
C LEU A 143 6.11 0.03 -15.01
N ALA A 144 5.59 -0.34 -16.18
CA ALA A 144 5.41 -1.73 -16.59
C ALA A 144 6.76 -2.48 -16.67
N ASP A 145 7.78 -1.86 -17.27
CA ASP A 145 9.14 -2.42 -17.35
C ASP A 145 9.76 -2.61 -15.96
N LEU A 146 9.46 -1.72 -15.01
CA LEU A 146 9.93 -1.83 -13.63
C LEU A 146 9.17 -2.88 -12.81
N ALA A 147 7.87 -3.08 -13.10
CA ALA A 147 7.04 -4.08 -12.43
C ALA A 147 7.29 -5.51 -12.94
N GLN A 148 7.61 -5.67 -14.24
CA GLN A 148 7.78 -6.97 -14.88
C GLN A 148 8.76 -7.93 -14.15
N PRO A 149 9.93 -7.50 -13.64
CA PRO A 149 10.86 -8.36 -12.91
C PRO A 149 10.35 -8.81 -11.54
N MET A 150 9.31 -8.17 -11.00
CA MET A 150 8.76 -8.45 -9.68
C MET A 150 7.58 -9.43 -9.72
N VAL A 151 7.12 -9.84 -10.90
CA VAL A 151 5.91 -10.68 -11.06
C VAL A 151 5.98 -11.99 -10.26
N GLU A 152 7.14 -12.65 -10.26
CA GLU A 152 7.36 -13.88 -9.48
C GLU A 152 7.41 -13.60 -7.97
N ASP A 153 7.96 -12.44 -7.58
CA ASP A 153 7.97 -12.00 -6.19
C ASP A 153 6.56 -11.74 -5.67
N HIS A 154 5.77 -11.02 -6.46
CA HIS A 154 4.39 -10.71 -6.15
C HIS A 154 3.53 -11.97 -5.97
N ALA A 155 3.66 -12.96 -6.87
CA ALA A 155 2.98 -14.24 -6.74
C ALA A 155 3.34 -14.97 -5.44
N GLY A 156 4.61 -14.93 -5.04
CA GLY A 156 5.09 -15.53 -3.81
C GLY A 156 4.54 -14.86 -2.56
N ARG A 157 4.47 -13.53 -2.56
CA ARG A 157 3.88 -12.75 -1.47
C ARG A 157 2.38 -12.96 -1.33
N LEU A 158 1.64 -13.02 -2.43
CA LEU A 158 0.21 -13.38 -2.40
C LEU A 158 0.00 -14.75 -1.74
N LEU A 159 0.78 -15.75 -2.15
CA LEU A 159 0.66 -17.09 -1.57
C LEU A 159 1.06 -17.10 -0.10
N HIS A 160 2.16 -16.45 0.29
CA HIS A 160 2.53 -16.30 1.70
C HIS A 160 1.40 -15.68 2.52
N TRP A 161 0.73 -14.67 1.97
CA TRP A 161 -0.40 -14.03 2.63
C TRP A 161 -1.61 -14.97 2.77
N GLU A 162 -1.93 -15.77 1.75
CA GLU A 162 -2.95 -16.83 1.85
C GLU A 162 -2.61 -17.84 2.97
N LEU A 163 -1.33 -18.24 3.10
CA LEU A 163 -0.86 -19.09 4.21
C LEU A 163 -1.07 -18.40 5.56
N ARG A 164 -0.71 -17.11 5.66
CA ARG A 164 -0.82 -16.32 6.89
C ARG A 164 -2.27 -16.17 7.34
N ARG A 165 -3.20 -15.91 6.42
CA ARG A 165 -4.63 -15.77 6.71
C ARG A 165 -5.21 -17.05 7.29
N ALA A 166 -5.02 -18.18 6.61
CA ALA A 166 -5.59 -19.45 7.07
C ALA A 166 -5.03 -19.89 8.43
N LYS A 167 -3.80 -19.49 8.75
CA LYS A 167 -3.21 -19.66 10.08
C LYS A 167 -3.85 -18.72 11.12
N GLY A 168 -4.08 -17.46 10.76
CA GLY A 168 -4.79 -16.49 11.62
C GLY A 168 -6.18 -17.01 12.00
N ASP A 169 -6.90 -17.59 11.04
CA ASP A 169 -8.18 -18.28 11.27
C ASP A 169 -8.03 -19.50 12.21
N ALA A 170 -6.85 -20.12 12.23
CA ALA A 170 -6.48 -21.19 13.17
C ALA A 170 -5.92 -20.68 14.52
N GLY A 171 -5.92 -19.36 14.75
CA GLY A 171 -5.58 -18.74 16.04
C GLY A 171 -4.08 -18.55 16.31
N VAL A 172 -3.22 -18.57 15.30
CA VAL A 172 -1.76 -18.40 15.49
C VAL A 172 -1.27 -17.09 14.86
N THR A 173 -0.64 -16.23 15.66
CA THR A 173 -0.37 -14.83 15.30
C THR A 173 0.99 -14.57 14.65
N ASP A 174 1.98 -15.45 14.85
CA ASP A 174 3.38 -15.10 14.54
C ASP A 174 3.91 -15.86 13.33
N LEU A 175 3.84 -15.23 12.17
CA LEU A 175 4.54 -15.64 10.95
C LEU A 175 5.53 -14.52 10.62
N PRO A 176 6.86 -14.77 10.64
CA PRO A 176 7.78 -13.79 10.11
C PRO A 176 7.48 -13.53 8.64
N LEU A 177 7.82 -12.33 8.18
CA LEU A 177 7.80 -12.02 6.75
C LEU A 177 8.67 -13.04 6.01
N PRO A 178 8.24 -13.49 4.82
CA PRO A 178 9.00 -14.46 4.05
C PRO A 178 10.34 -13.82 3.66
N SER A 179 11.42 -14.58 3.79
CA SER A 179 12.77 -14.14 3.37
C SER A 179 13.36 -15.14 2.39
N PRO A 180 12.76 -15.32 1.19
CA PRO A 180 13.35 -16.15 0.15
C PRO A 180 14.73 -15.61 -0.23
N SER A 181 15.70 -16.50 -0.44
CA SER A 181 17.02 -16.11 -0.93
C SER A 181 16.92 -15.66 -2.38
N THR A 182 17.68 -14.63 -2.75
CA THR A 182 17.85 -14.22 -4.15
C THR A 182 19.16 -14.78 -4.71
N ALA A 183 19.20 -15.02 -6.02
CA ALA A 183 20.44 -15.46 -6.68
C ALA A 183 21.45 -14.30 -6.69
N PRO A 184 22.78 -14.56 -6.72
CA PRO A 184 23.77 -13.49 -6.80
C PRO A 184 23.50 -12.55 -7.99
N GLY A 185 23.33 -11.26 -7.69
CA GLY A 185 23.03 -10.22 -8.67
C GLY A 185 21.56 -10.08 -9.06
N ALA A 186 20.67 -10.97 -8.59
CA ALA A 186 19.23 -10.83 -8.77
C ALA A 186 18.63 -9.91 -7.68
N LYS A 187 17.75 -8.99 -8.09
CA LYS A 187 17.03 -8.11 -7.17
C LYS A 187 15.83 -8.81 -6.52
N TYR A 188 15.14 -9.66 -7.28
CA TYR A 188 13.93 -10.36 -6.85
C TYR A 188 14.14 -11.87 -6.85
N PRO A 189 13.50 -12.62 -5.93
CA PRO A 189 13.57 -14.07 -5.90
C PRO A 189 12.80 -14.68 -7.07
N SER A 190 13.32 -15.78 -7.61
CA SER A 190 12.63 -16.55 -8.63
C SER A 190 11.54 -17.44 -8.04
N ARG A 191 10.71 -18.00 -8.92
CA ARG A 191 9.72 -19.03 -8.61
C ARG A 191 10.27 -20.14 -7.72
N ASP A 192 11.40 -20.73 -8.08
CA ASP A 192 11.93 -21.89 -7.35
C ASP A 192 12.40 -21.48 -5.95
N GLN A 193 12.97 -20.27 -5.80
CA GLN A 193 13.36 -19.70 -4.50
C GLN A 193 12.15 -19.44 -3.61
N TRP A 194 11.05 -18.94 -4.20
CA TRP A 194 9.78 -18.76 -3.50
C TRP A 194 9.15 -20.07 -3.06
N ILE A 195 9.07 -21.06 -3.95
CA ILE A 195 8.50 -22.36 -3.62
C ILE A 195 9.31 -23.04 -2.51
N GLU A 196 10.64 -23.01 -2.58
CA GLU A 196 11.49 -23.56 -1.52
C GLU A 196 11.26 -22.85 -0.16
N ALA A 197 11.13 -21.51 -0.17
CA ALA A 197 10.85 -20.76 1.04
C ALA A 197 9.47 -21.10 1.64
N LEU A 198 8.45 -21.20 0.80
CA LEU A 198 7.07 -21.51 1.20
C LEU A 198 6.94 -22.96 1.69
N GLU A 199 7.57 -23.93 1.02
CA GLU A 199 7.58 -25.33 1.46
C GLU A 199 8.28 -25.49 2.82
N ARG A 200 9.42 -24.81 3.04
CA ARG A 200 10.11 -24.79 4.35
C ARG A 200 9.24 -24.17 5.44
N GLU A 201 8.55 -23.08 5.11
CA GLU A 201 7.66 -22.42 6.06
C GLU A 201 6.45 -23.30 6.39
N LEU A 202 5.87 -23.99 5.41
CA LEU A 202 4.82 -24.99 5.65
C LEU A 202 5.29 -26.11 6.57
N ASP A 203 6.47 -26.68 6.33
CA ASP A 203 7.02 -27.75 7.16
C ASP A 203 7.31 -27.28 8.58
N ARG A 204 7.72 -26.02 8.76
CA ARG A 204 7.82 -25.39 10.07
C ARG A 204 6.45 -25.28 10.73
N LEU A 205 5.46 -24.71 10.04
CA LEU A 205 4.10 -24.52 10.57
C LEU A 205 3.42 -25.83 10.94
N ARG A 206 3.59 -26.90 10.15
CA ARG A 206 3.04 -28.23 10.43
C ARG A 206 3.64 -28.86 11.68
N ARG A 207 4.93 -28.61 11.96
CA ARG A 207 5.58 -29.05 13.21
C ARG A 207 5.09 -28.26 14.41
N ASP A 208 4.92 -26.95 14.25
CA ASP A 208 4.63 -26.04 15.35
C ASP A 208 3.12 -25.91 15.66
N CYS A 209 2.24 -26.25 14.70
CA CYS A 209 0.80 -26.07 14.81
C CYS A 209 0.00 -27.28 14.28
N LEU A 210 -0.54 -28.08 15.21
CA LEU A 210 -1.38 -29.24 14.89
C LEU A 210 -2.65 -28.86 14.09
N ALA A 211 -3.22 -27.68 14.32
CA ALA A 211 -4.41 -27.21 13.59
C ALA A 211 -4.11 -27.00 12.09
N VAL A 212 -2.90 -26.51 11.76
CA VAL A 212 -2.46 -26.32 10.36
C VAL A 212 -2.09 -27.66 9.71
N ALA A 213 -1.57 -28.62 10.49
CA ALA A 213 -1.17 -29.93 9.99
C ALA A 213 -2.30 -30.74 9.32
N HIS A 214 -3.56 -30.47 9.67
CA HIS A 214 -4.73 -31.15 9.12
C HIS A 214 -5.39 -30.45 7.93
N LEU A 215 -4.92 -29.26 7.55
CA LEU A 215 -5.46 -28.51 6.43
C LEU A 215 -4.88 -29.04 5.11
N LYS A 216 -5.72 -29.73 4.33
CA LYS A 216 -5.34 -30.31 3.02
C LYS A 216 -4.84 -29.26 2.03
N THR A 217 -5.26 -28.01 2.18
CA THR A 217 -4.79 -26.87 1.39
C THR A 217 -3.29 -26.60 1.58
N PHE A 218 -2.69 -27.08 2.66
CA PHE A 218 -1.28 -26.87 2.99
C PHE A 218 -0.45 -28.12 2.82
N ASP A 219 -0.39 -28.67 1.60
CA ASP A 219 0.64 -29.62 1.18
C ASP A 219 1.56 -29.02 0.10
N ALA A 220 2.78 -29.55 -0.02
CA ALA A 220 3.80 -29.00 -0.91
C ALA A 220 3.38 -29.01 -2.39
N HIS A 221 2.67 -30.06 -2.81
CA HIS A 221 2.12 -30.16 -4.16
C HIS A 221 1.09 -29.04 -4.42
N ASN A 222 0.21 -28.79 -3.46
CA ASN A 222 -0.82 -27.76 -3.53
C ASN A 222 -0.21 -26.36 -3.47
N VAL A 223 0.87 -26.13 -2.71
CA VAL A 223 1.59 -24.84 -2.73
C VAL A 223 2.21 -24.56 -4.08
N ARG A 224 2.87 -25.54 -4.70
CA ARG A 224 3.41 -25.38 -6.05
C ARG A 224 2.32 -25.10 -7.07
N ALA A 225 1.25 -25.91 -7.06
CA ALA A 225 0.12 -25.73 -7.96
C ALA A 225 -0.57 -24.37 -7.77
N ARG A 226 -0.75 -23.93 -6.52
CA ARG A 226 -1.35 -22.63 -6.18
C ARG A 226 -0.45 -21.46 -6.58
N TYR A 227 0.87 -21.56 -6.36
CA TYR A 227 1.83 -20.56 -6.82
C TYR A 227 1.76 -20.41 -8.35
N ASP A 228 1.75 -21.53 -9.08
CA ASP A 228 1.69 -21.54 -10.54
C ASP A 228 0.37 -20.95 -11.05
N GLU A 229 -0.75 -21.23 -10.37
CA GLU A 229 -2.05 -20.62 -10.67
C GLU A 229 -2.03 -19.10 -10.49
N LEU A 230 -1.53 -18.61 -9.35
CA LEU A 230 -1.40 -17.17 -9.07
C LEU A 230 -0.48 -16.49 -10.10
N LEU A 231 0.68 -17.08 -10.36
CA LEU A 231 1.64 -16.56 -11.33
C LEU A 231 1.06 -16.54 -12.75
N ALA A 232 0.31 -17.57 -13.14
CA ALA A 232 -0.37 -17.60 -14.44
C ALA A 232 -1.40 -16.47 -14.57
N GLY A 233 -2.11 -16.14 -13.49
CA GLY A 233 -3.01 -14.98 -13.44
C GLY A 233 -2.27 -13.65 -13.59
N ILE A 234 -1.15 -13.47 -12.88
CA ILE A 234 -0.35 -12.24 -12.92
C ILE A 234 0.39 -12.06 -14.26
N ARG A 235 0.78 -13.17 -14.92
CA ARG A 235 1.45 -13.13 -16.22
C ARG A 235 0.52 -12.89 -17.41
N GLN A 236 -0.78 -12.78 -17.18
CA GLN A 236 -1.71 -12.38 -18.24
C GLN A 236 -1.25 -11.01 -18.79
N PRO A 237 -1.16 -10.84 -20.12
CA PRO A 237 -0.74 -9.57 -20.73
C PRO A 237 -1.51 -8.38 -20.16
N GLU A 238 -2.78 -8.58 -19.85
CA GLU A 238 -3.68 -7.59 -19.27
C GLU A 238 -3.16 -7.06 -17.93
N PHE A 239 -2.56 -7.87 -17.05
CA PHE A 239 -2.12 -7.43 -15.73
C PHE A 239 -1.08 -6.30 -15.80
N ILE A 240 -0.11 -6.43 -16.72
CA ILE A 240 0.94 -5.44 -16.94
C ILE A 240 0.46 -4.35 -17.90
N GLN A 241 -0.16 -4.71 -19.03
CA GLN A 241 -0.54 -3.76 -20.07
C GLN A 241 -1.71 -2.85 -19.67
N SER A 242 -2.63 -3.32 -18.81
CA SER A 242 -3.74 -2.52 -18.30
C SER A 242 -3.39 -1.78 -17.00
N LEU A 243 -2.11 -1.79 -16.60
CA LEU A 243 -1.63 -1.18 -15.36
C LEU A 243 -2.28 -1.73 -14.09
N GLN A 244 -2.84 -2.95 -14.13
CA GLN A 244 -3.44 -3.57 -12.95
C GLN A 244 -2.40 -3.77 -11.83
N PHE A 245 -1.13 -3.97 -12.18
CA PHE A 245 -0.02 -4.01 -11.23
C PHE A 245 0.05 -2.77 -10.33
N LEU A 246 -0.33 -1.58 -10.82
CA LEU A 246 -0.38 -0.36 -10.01
C LEU A 246 -1.45 -0.44 -8.93
N SER A 247 -2.39 -1.36 -9.00
CA SER A 247 -3.33 -1.57 -7.91
C SER A 247 -2.97 -2.76 -7.03
N ASP A 248 -2.36 -3.80 -7.59
CA ASP A 248 -2.21 -5.09 -6.93
C ASP A 248 -0.83 -5.36 -6.34
N MET A 249 0.24 -4.77 -6.91
CA MET A 249 1.61 -4.89 -6.40
C MET A 249 1.97 -3.76 -5.43
N GLY A 250 2.95 -4.03 -4.56
CA GLY A 250 3.53 -3.02 -3.68
C GLY A 250 4.08 -1.83 -4.48
N GLY A 251 3.45 -0.68 -4.30
CA GLY A 251 3.91 0.62 -4.71
C GLY A 251 5.24 1.03 -4.09
N HIS A 252 5.58 0.67 -2.85
CA HIS A 252 6.87 0.95 -2.21
C HIS A 252 8.00 0.23 -2.95
N GLU A 253 7.86 -1.06 -3.27
CA GLU A 253 8.87 -1.75 -4.08
C GLU A 253 9.00 -1.16 -5.49
N LEU A 254 7.90 -0.72 -6.08
CA LEU A 254 7.88 -0.09 -7.40
C LEU A 254 8.51 1.31 -7.37
N LEU A 255 8.25 2.11 -6.33
CA LEU A 255 8.85 3.41 -6.07
C LEU A 255 10.36 3.25 -5.87
N SER A 256 10.79 2.28 -5.08
CA SER A 256 12.21 1.96 -4.89
C SER A 256 12.88 1.53 -6.21
N ALA A 257 12.18 0.77 -7.06
CA ALA A 257 12.67 0.45 -8.41
C ALA A 257 12.75 1.68 -9.32
N LEU A 258 11.80 2.61 -9.22
CA LEU A 258 11.82 3.87 -9.93
C LEU A 258 13.03 4.73 -9.50
N VAL A 259 13.27 4.89 -8.19
CA VAL A 259 14.47 5.58 -7.67
C VAL A 259 15.75 4.94 -8.20
N ALA A 260 15.83 3.60 -8.18
CA ALA A 260 16.98 2.88 -8.73
C ALA A 260 17.16 3.16 -10.23
N HIS A 261 16.08 3.19 -11.01
CA HIS A 261 16.12 3.57 -12.42
C HIS A 261 16.63 5.00 -12.61
N LEU A 262 16.11 5.97 -11.85
CA LEU A 262 16.56 7.37 -11.92
C LEU A 262 18.05 7.50 -11.63
N ARG A 263 18.60 6.71 -10.68
CA ARG A 263 20.04 6.66 -10.42
C ARG A 263 20.85 6.19 -11.63
N THR A 264 20.34 5.23 -12.41
CA THR A 264 20.99 4.80 -13.68
C THR A 264 21.02 5.91 -14.73
N LEU A 265 20.05 6.84 -14.71
CA LEU A 265 20.01 8.00 -15.60
C LEU A 265 21.01 9.10 -15.19
N GLY A 266 21.47 9.08 -13.94
CA GLY A 266 22.43 10.01 -13.36
C GLY A 266 21.96 10.72 -12.08
N ALA A 267 20.78 10.37 -11.53
CA ALA A 267 20.22 10.97 -10.32
C ALA A 267 20.85 10.40 -9.03
N THR A 268 22.17 10.43 -8.90
CA THR A 268 22.88 9.73 -7.82
C THR A 268 22.64 10.27 -6.40
N GLN A 269 22.18 11.52 -6.29
CA GLN A 269 21.86 12.18 -5.01
C GLN A 269 20.35 12.23 -4.72
N LEU A 270 19.50 11.75 -5.64
CA LEU A 270 18.07 11.70 -5.42
C LEU A 270 17.76 10.58 -4.42
N SER A 271 17.24 10.97 -3.26
CA SER A 271 16.70 10.05 -2.27
C SER A 271 15.29 9.60 -2.66
N GLU A 272 14.75 8.62 -1.93
CA GLU A 272 13.35 8.20 -2.09
C GLU A 272 12.40 9.30 -1.63
N GLU A 273 12.70 9.94 -0.49
CA GLU A 273 11.97 11.08 0.07
C GLU A 273 11.89 12.27 -0.91
N ASP A 274 12.99 12.60 -1.61
CA ASP A 274 12.98 13.65 -2.63
C ASP A 274 11.99 13.34 -3.78
N LEU A 275 11.90 12.07 -4.18
CA LEU A 275 10.97 11.65 -5.23
C LEU A 275 9.53 11.65 -4.72
N GLU A 276 9.31 11.17 -3.51
CA GLU A 276 8.00 11.22 -2.84
C GLU A 276 7.47 12.65 -2.75
N ASP A 277 8.30 13.62 -2.36
CA ASP A 277 7.92 15.03 -2.31
C ASP A 277 7.47 15.54 -3.68
N GLU A 278 8.23 15.26 -4.74
CA GLU A 278 7.83 15.65 -6.10
C GLU A 278 6.54 14.95 -6.56
N LEU A 279 6.33 13.69 -6.16
CA LEU A 279 5.11 12.95 -6.46
C LEU A 279 3.90 13.50 -5.70
N VAL A 280 4.04 13.88 -4.44
CA VAL A 280 2.95 14.52 -3.66
C VAL A 280 2.61 15.88 -4.25
N HIS A 281 3.60 16.71 -4.61
CA HIS A 281 3.35 17.98 -5.30
C HIS A 281 2.66 17.79 -6.66
N ALA A 282 3.06 16.76 -7.41
CA ALA A 282 2.43 16.39 -8.66
C ALA A 282 0.98 15.91 -8.46
N LEU A 283 0.74 15.08 -7.44
CA LEU A 283 -0.59 14.63 -7.06
C LEU A 283 -1.50 15.83 -6.74
N VAL A 284 -1.00 16.82 -5.99
CA VAL A 284 -1.76 18.04 -5.69
C VAL A 284 -2.15 18.81 -6.95
N SER A 285 -1.26 18.83 -7.95
CA SER A 285 -1.53 19.51 -9.22
C SER A 285 -2.54 18.79 -10.11
N GLU A 286 -2.53 17.46 -10.09
CA GLU A 286 -3.32 16.63 -11.01
C GLU A 286 -4.64 16.14 -10.41
N TYR A 287 -4.73 16.06 -9.08
CA TYR A 287 -5.89 15.48 -8.42
C TYR A 287 -7.15 16.31 -8.63
N ARG A 288 -8.18 15.62 -9.09
CA ARG A 288 -9.57 16.06 -9.16
C ARG A 288 -10.44 14.84 -8.86
N PRO A 289 -11.60 15.01 -8.21
CA PRO A 289 -12.52 13.90 -7.98
C PRO A 289 -12.78 13.11 -9.27
N GLY A 290 -12.60 11.81 -9.20
CA GLY A 290 -12.68 10.87 -10.32
C GLY A 290 -11.37 10.62 -11.07
N LEU A 291 -10.22 11.16 -10.61
CA LEU A 291 -8.91 10.81 -11.14
C LEU A 291 -8.66 9.30 -11.04
N TYR A 292 -9.03 8.71 -9.90
CA TYR A 292 -8.97 7.28 -9.66
C TYR A 292 -10.34 6.64 -9.84
N GLN A 293 -10.37 5.36 -10.22
CA GLN A 293 -11.61 4.59 -10.36
C GLN A 293 -11.44 3.20 -9.73
N PRO A 294 -12.17 2.89 -8.64
CA PRO A 294 -12.92 3.83 -7.79
C PRO A 294 -12.02 4.89 -7.11
N ASP A 295 -12.60 6.01 -6.70
CA ASP A 295 -11.88 7.13 -6.06
C ASP A 295 -11.95 7.05 -4.53
N ASP A 296 -10.96 6.40 -3.93
CA ASP A 296 -10.88 6.23 -2.47
C ASP A 296 -10.76 7.56 -1.73
N PHE A 297 -10.05 8.56 -2.28
CA PHE A 297 -9.91 9.88 -1.64
C PHE A 297 -11.24 10.63 -1.58
N ALA A 298 -11.98 10.65 -2.70
CA ALA A 298 -13.29 11.30 -2.74
C ALA A 298 -14.33 10.58 -1.85
N GLU A 299 -14.33 9.25 -1.84
CA GLU A 299 -15.23 8.48 -0.98
C GLU A 299 -14.88 8.65 0.51
N LEU A 300 -13.59 8.67 0.85
CA LEU A 300 -13.12 8.93 2.20
C LEU A 300 -13.55 10.32 2.68
N ALA A 301 -13.36 11.35 1.84
CA ALA A 301 -13.79 12.70 2.13
C ALA A 301 -15.30 12.81 2.38
N GLN A 302 -16.12 12.09 1.61
CA GLN A 302 -17.56 12.05 1.80
C GLN A 302 -17.92 11.46 3.18
N ARG A 303 -17.30 10.35 3.57
CA ARG A 303 -17.54 9.71 4.87
C ARG A 303 -17.17 10.60 6.05
N LEU A 304 -15.99 11.22 5.97
CA LEU A 304 -15.51 12.14 6.99
C LEU A 304 -16.43 13.37 7.12
N THR A 305 -16.90 13.91 5.99
CA THR A 305 -17.84 15.03 5.97
C THR A 305 -19.19 14.66 6.60
N LEU A 306 -19.73 13.49 6.25
CA LEU A 306 -20.98 12.99 6.84
C LEU A 306 -20.84 12.77 8.36
N ALA A 307 -19.69 12.25 8.81
CA ALA A 307 -19.41 12.07 10.22
C ALA A 307 -19.30 13.41 10.97
N ALA A 308 -18.72 14.44 10.34
CA ALA A 308 -18.67 15.79 10.90
C ALA A 308 -20.04 16.48 10.96
N GLY A 309 -20.92 16.24 9.97
CA GLY A 309 -22.23 16.88 9.85
C GLY A 309 -23.37 16.21 10.61
N SER A 310 -23.30 14.89 10.85
CA SER A 310 -24.35 14.12 11.56
C SER A 310 -24.41 14.37 13.07
N GLN A 311 -23.66 15.35 13.58
CA GLN A 311 -23.57 15.70 15.01
C GLN A 311 -23.94 17.16 15.30
N GLY A 312 -24.62 17.82 14.35
CA GLY A 312 -25.23 19.15 14.49
C GLY A 312 -26.72 19.10 14.84
#